data_AF-A0A6M4P529-F1
#
_entry.id   AF-A0A6M4P529-F1
#
_cell.length_a   1.000
_cell.length_b   1.000
_cell.length_c   1.000
_cell.angle_alpha   90.00
_cell.angle_beta   90.00
_cell.angle_gamma   90.00
#
_symmetry.space_group_name_H-M   'P 1'
#
loop_
_entity.id
_entity.type
_entity.pdbx_description
1 polymer ?
#
loop_
_entity_poly.entity_id
_entity_poly.type
_entity_poly.pdbx_seq_one_letter_code
_entity_poly.pdbx_strand_id
1 'polypeptide(L)'
;MSDHKDGKNTRELVVKSNRIVTAFQSLSLTEMCLIQLAIVDARETEQGLEINKPLSISAKRYAEAFDVQIDTAYKILAQAGKGLRARYFTFLDDTGSKIETNWVQQVRYVKSEGRIEVIFTIAVVNEITRLSSHFTQYDLEFIATLNSIYSVRLYELVVKWLSAKQTDVFDYEILRGQLGIGVDEYQRMTDFKKRVLDLAVNEINEKTNIKVKYENVKQGRKIIGFTFTVHEKPKPKADKQNKSVRDMNTADMFTVDGLSDKQLWRISRHKEFISTYSGLAKGDAGKNWTAYSDFIVGEIKKDVSKFSNKRPIREYLDGNEADYDFSR
;
A
#
# COMPACT_ATOMS: atom_id res chain seq x y z
N MET A 1 2.84 10.56 38.14
CA MET A 1 2.04 11.45 37.29
C MET A 1 2.17 10.96 35.88
N SER A 2 1.22 10.11 35.50
CA SER A 2 1.01 9.59 34.16
C SER A 2 0.25 10.62 33.35
N ASP A 3 0.80 11.10 32.25
CA ASP A 3 -0.06 11.76 31.27
C ASP A 3 0.49 11.75 29.85
N HIS A 4 -0.48 11.61 28.92
CA HIS A 4 -0.43 11.81 27.48
C HIS A 4 0.12 10.67 26.60
N LYS A 5 -0.70 9.62 26.47
CA LYS A 5 -0.93 8.94 25.18
C LYS A 5 -2.06 9.65 24.45
N ASP A 6 -1.78 10.83 23.88
CA ASP A 6 -2.62 11.44 22.85
C ASP A 6 -1.79 11.56 21.59
N GLY A 7 -1.99 10.63 20.66
CA GLY A 7 -1.26 10.56 19.41
C GLY A 7 -2.01 9.70 18.40
N LYS A 8 -2.94 10.33 17.68
CA LYS A 8 -3.53 9.93 16.39
C LYS A 8 -3.54 8.41 16.11
N ASN A 9 -4.68 7.77 16.32
CA ASN A 9 -4.97 6.42 15.84
C ASN A 9 -5.20 6.42 14.31
N THR A 10 -4.21 6.89 13.55
CA THR A 10 -4.24 6.88 12.08
C THR A 10 -3.75 5.51 11.66
N ARG A 11 -4.60 4.76 10.96
CA ARG A 11 -4.25 3.41 10.50
C ARG A 11 -3.13 3.53 9.47
N GLU A 12 -1.94 3.05 9.81
CA GLU A 12 -0.73 3.08 8.97
C GLU A 12 -0.87 2.14 7.78
N LEU A 13 -1.58 2.60 6.76
CA LEU A 13 -1.97 1.78 5.62
C LEU A 13 -0.92 1.87 4.51
N VAL A 14 -0.28 0.74 4.22
CA VAL A 14 0.52 0.56 3.03
C VAL A 14 -0.39 0.30 1.84
N VAL A 15 -0.17 1.01 0.73
CA VAL A 15 -0.88 0.76 -0.53
C VAL A 15 0.08 0.69 -1.70
N LYS A 16 -0.08 -0.34 -2.52
CA LYS A 16 0.78 -0.65 -3.67
C LYS A 16 -0.06 -1.16 -4.84
N SER A 17 0.34 -0.87 -6.08
CA SER A 17 -0.26 -1.53 -7.23
C SER A 17 -0.07 -3.06 -7.14
N ASN A 18 -0.97 -3.82 -7.76
CA ASN A 18 -0.77 -5.26 -7.86
C ASN A 18 0.49 -5.61 -8.64
N ARG A 19 0.88 -4.78 -9.62
CA ARG A 19 2.06 -4.99 -10.47
C ARG A 19 3.36 -4.96 -9.67
N ILE A 20 3.57 -3.98 -8.79
CA ILE A 20 4.77 -3.93 -7.94
C ILE A 20 4.76 -5.00 -6.85
N VAL A 21 3.58 -5.39 -6.35
CA VAL A 21 3.45 -6.50 -5.40
C VAL A 21 3.89 -7.82 -6.06
N THR A 22 3.50 -8.06 -7.31
CA THR A 22 3.85 -9.28 -8.07
C THR A 22 5.18 -9.20 -8.82
N ALA A 23 5.91 -8.09 -8.71
CA ALA A 23 7.20 -7.94 -9.38
C ALA A 23 8.25 -8.92 -8.82
N PHE A 24 9.13 -9.37 -9.71
CA PHE A 24 10.32 -10.15 -9.34
C PHE A 24 11.32 -9.22 -8.67
N GLN A 25 11.71 -9.53 -7.44
CA GLN A 25 12.57 -8.66 -6.65
C GLN A 25 13.30 -9.47 -5.59
N SER A 26 14.51 -9.06 -5.23
CA SER A 26 15.27 -9.66 -4.13
C SER A 26 15.70 -8.56 -3.17
N LEU A 27 14.88 -8.34 -2.15
CA LEU A 27 15.13 -7.38 -1.06
C LEU A 27 15.45 -8.13 0.23
N SER A 28 16.27 -7.53 1.07
CA SER A 28 16.37 -7.95 2.48
C SER A 28 15.13 -7.51 3.27
N LEU A 29 14.94 -8.08 4.47
CA LEU A 29 13.86 -7.65 5.36
C LEU A 29 13.96 -6.16 5.69
N THR A 30 15.17 -5.65 5.97
CA THR A 30 15.37 -4.25 6.35
C THR A 30 15.14 -3.29 5.17
N GLU A 31 15.52 -3.70 3.95
CA GLU A 31 15.21 -2.98 2.71
C GLU A 31 13.70 -2.94 2.45
N MET A 32 12.99 -4.05 2.70
CA MET A 32 11.54 -4.11 2.58
C MET A 32 10.86 -3.20 3.61
N CYS A 33 11.21 -3.30 4.89
CA CYS A 33 10.71 -2.44 5.96
C CYS A 33 10.89 -0.95 5.64
N LEU A 34 12.06 -0.57 5.10
CA LEU A 34 12.33 0.79 4.64
C LEU A 34 11.31 1.25 3.56
N ILE A 35 11.05 0.42 2.56
CA ILE A 35 10.07 0.75 1.50
C ILE A 35 8.65 0.86 2.08
N GLN A 36 8.24 -0.05 2.96
CA GLN A 36 6.90 -0.02 3.56
C GLN A 36 6.67 1.26 4.35
N LEU A 37 7.65 1.62 5.18
CA LEU A 37 7.59 2.83 5.98
C LEU A 37 7.58 4.09 5.11
N ALA A 38 8.40 4.10 4.06
CA ALA A 38 8.41 5.19 3.09
C ALA A 38 7.05 5.41 2.43
N ILE A 39 6.34 4.34 2.08
CA ILE A 39 5.00 4.42 1.48
C ILE A 39 4.00 5.04 2.46
N VAL A 40 4.05 4.62 3.74
CA VAL A 40 3.19 5.18 4.78
C VAL A 40 3.50 6.65 5.01
N ASP A 41 4.77 7.00 5.23
CA ASP A 41 5.18 8.39 5.51
C ASP A 41 4.84 9.33 4.35
N ALA A 42 5.04 8.90 3.09
CA ALA A 42 4.68 9.70 1.92
C ALA A 42 3.16 9.94 1.81
N ARG A 43 2.36 8.99 2.31
CA ARG A 43 0.90 9.07 2.31
C ARG A 43 0.36 9.92 3.46
N GLU A 44 0.93 9.79 4.65
CA GLU A 44 0.49 10.52 5.86
C GLU A 44 0.88 11.98 5.84
N THR A 45 2.01 12.33 5.22
CA THR A 45 2.51 13.71 5.17
C THR A 45 1.81 14.58 4.12
N GLU A 46 0.86 14.02 3.36
CA GLU A 46 0.19 14.67 2.21
C GLU A 46 1.18 15.22 1.15
N GLN A 47 2.48 14.92 1.25
CA GLN A 47 3.50 15.30 0.27
C GLN A 47 3.48 14.37 -0.96
N GLY A 48 2.92 13.17 -0.80
CA GLY A 48 3.02 12.12 -1.82
C GLY A 48 4.46 11.66 -2.03
N LEU A 49 4.64 10.77 -3.01
CA LEU A 49 5.96 10.45 -3.53
C LEU A 49 6.18 11.30 -4.79
N GLU A 50 7.18 12.17 -4.75
CA GLU A 50 7.60 12.96 -5.91
C GLU A 50 8.93 12.45 -6.46
N ILE A 51 9.10 12.54 -7.78
CA ILE A 51 10.31 12.05 -8.46
C ILE A 51 11.57 12.90 -8.21
N ASN A 52 11.40 14.13 -7.73
CA ASN A 52 12.50 15.10 -7.57
C ASN A 52 12.64 15.60 -6.12
N LYS A 53 11.79 15.13 -5.21
CA LYS A 53 11.82 15.55 -3.81
C LYS A 53 12.20 14.37 -2.92
N PRO A 54 13.23 14.52 -2.07
CA PRO A 54 13.61 13.46 -1.14
C PRO A 54 12.53 13.26 -0.08
N LEU A 55 12.14 12.00 0.11
CA LEU A 55 11.38 11.58 1.28
C LEU A 55 12.34 11.33 2.44
N SER A 56 12.14 12.06 3.54
CA SER A 56 12.93 11.94 4.76
C SER A 56 12.37 10.86 5.67
N ILE A 57 13.19 9.86 6.02
CA ILE A 57 12.82 8.76 6.91
C ILE A 57 13.75 8.78 8.11
N SER A 58 13.19 8.99 9.30
CA SER A 58 13.97 9.09 10.54
C SER A 58 14.21 7.72 11.18
N ALA A 59 15.38 7.55 11.80
CA ALA A 59 15.70 6.34 12.56
C ALA A 59 14.75 6.14 13.75
N LYS A 60 14.27 7.23 14.35
CA LYS A 60 13.27 7.19 15.41
C LYS A 60 11.95 6.56 14.93
N ARG A 61 11.44 7.04 13.79
CA ARG A 61 10.22 6.49 13.17
C ARG A 61 10.39 5.02 12.81
N TYR A 62 11.55 4.65 12.26
CA TYR A 62 11.87 3.25 11.95
C TYR A 62 11.94 2.37 13.20
N ALA A 63 12.56 2.87 14.27
CA ALA A 63 12.64 2.19 15.56
C ALA A 63 11.25 1.91 16.15
N GLU A 64 10.38 2.92 16.13
CA GLU A 64 9.01 2.84 16.63
C GLU A 64 8.15 1.87 15.81
N ALA A 65 8.24 1.93 14.48
CA ALA A 65 7.42 1.11 13.60
C ALA A 65 7.78 -0.39 13.62
N PHE A 66 9.06 -0.74 13.82
CA PHE A 66 9.56 -2.11 13.70
C PHE A 66 10.12 -2.68 15.01
N ASP A 67 9.87 -2.03 16.15
CA ASP A 67 10.36 -2.42 17.48
C ASP A 67 11.88 -2.66 17.52
N VAL A 68 12.63 -1.71 16.94
CA VAL A 68 14.09 -1.75 16.86
C VAL A 68 14.70 -0.80 17.89
N GLN A 69 15.81 -1.22 18.54
CA GLN A 69 16.55 -0.36 19.46
C GLN A 69 17.04 0.92 18.76
N ILE A 70 16.66 2.08 19.31
CA ILE A 70 16.90 3.41 18.72
C ILE A 70 18.37 3.66 18.38
N ASP A 71 19.30 3.24 19.24
CA ASP A 71 20.74 3.41 19.06
C ASP A 71 21.29 2.69 17.82
N THR A 72 20.62 1.61 17.40
CA THR A 72 20.99 0.81 16.23
C THR A 72 20.17 1.15 14.99
N ALA A 73 19.03 1.82 15.15
CA ALA A 73 18.07 2.06 14.09
C ALA A 73 18.67 2.86 12.93
N TYR A 74 19.48 3.90 13.21
CA TYR A 74 20.14 4.65 12.14
C TYR A 74 21.10 3.78 11.32
N LYS A 75 21.87 2.91 11.99
CA LYS A 75 22.81 2.01 11.31
C LYS A 75 22.07 1.03 10.41
N ILE A 76 20.97 0.45 10.89
CA ILE A 76 20.10 -0.45 10.11
C ILE A 76 19.52 0.30 8.92
N LEU A 77 18.99 1.50 9.14
CA LEU A 77 18.39 2.33 8.10
C LEU A 77 19.41 2.75 7.02
N ALA A 78 20.62 3.14 7.43
CA ALA A 78 21.70 3.47 6.51
C ALA A 78 22.16 2.26 5.69
N GLN A 79 22.26 1.07 6.32
CA GLN A 79 22.56 -0.18 5.62
C GLN A 79 21.46 -0.54 4.61
N ALA A 80 20.19 -0.40 5.00
CA ALA A 80 19.03 -0.65 4.15
C ALA A 80 19.01 0.31 2.96
N GLY A 81 19.25 1.61 3.18
CA GLY A 81 19.36 2.59 2.10
C GLY A 81 20.49 2.27 1.12
N LYS A 82 21.66 1.86 1.62
CA LYS A 82 22.80 1.45 0.78
C LYS A 82 22.47 0.23 -0.06
N GLY A 83 21.86 -0.79 0.55
CA GLY A 83 21.43 -2.00 -0.13
C GLY A 83 20.40 -1.68 -1.20
N LEU A 84 19.33 -0.98 -0.82
CA LEU A 84 18.22 -0.59 -1.69
C LEU A 84 18.69 0.18 -2.94
N ARG A 85 19.74 0.99 -2.85
CA ARG A 85 20.32 1.72 -3.99
C ARG A 85 20.87 0.81 -5.09
N ALA A 86 21.26 -0.42 -4.75
CA ALA A 86 21.75 -1.44 -5.68
C ALA A 86 20.65 -2.44 -6.10
N ARG A 87 19.42 -2.29 -5.60
CA ARG A 87 18.31 -3.19 -5.91
C ARG A 87 17.53 -2.69 -7.11
N TYR A 88 17.08 -3.65 -7.90
CA TYR A 88 16.11 -3.47 -8.97
C TYR A 88 14.95 -4.45 -8.78
N PHE A 89 13.88 -4.23 -9.52
CA PHE A 89 12.78 -5.16 -9.67
C PHE A 89 12.41 -5.29 -11.15
N THR A 90 11.81 -6.42 -11.48
CA THR A 90 11.39 -6.75 -12.84
C THR A 90 9.89 -6.98 -12.86
N PHE A 91 9.20 -6.33 -13.79
CA PHE A 91 7.81 -6.63 -14.12
C PHE A 91 7.66 -6.89 -15.62
N LEU A 92 6.53 -7.45 -16.00
CA LEU A 92 6.20 -7.69 -17.40
C LEU A 92 5.32 -6.54 -17.89
N ASP A 93 5.58 -6.08 -19.11
CA ASP A 93 4.68 -5.17 -19.83
C ASP A 93 3.53 -5.93 -20.50
N ASP A 94 2.65 -5.18 -21.16
CA ASP A 94 1.46 -5.72 -21.82
C ASP A 94 1.79 -6.66 -23.00
N THR A 95 3.03 -6.61 -23.50
CA THR A 95 3.55 -7.51 -24.55
C THR A 95 4.19 -8.78 -23.97
N GLY A 96 4.33 -8.86 -22.64
CA GLY A 96 5.05 -9.94 -21.95
C GLY A 96 6.57 -9.72 -21.89
N SER A 97 7.07 -8.56 -22.35
CA SER A 97 8.49 -8.22 -22.28
C SER A 97 8.88 -7.81 -20.86
N LYS A 98 10.11 -8.16 -20.46
CA LYS A 98 10.64 -7.81 -19.13
C LYS A 98 11.11 -6.36 -19.12
N ILE A 99 10.63 -5.61 -18.13
CA ILE A 99 11.11 -4.27 -17.80
C ILE A 99 11.81 -4.34 -16.45
N GLU A 100 13.06 -3.89 -16.40
CA GLU A 100 13.86 -3.79 -15.18
C GLU A 100 14.05 -2.32 -14.79
N THR A 101 13.89 -2.03 -13.50
CA THR A 101 14.10 -0.68 -12.98
C THR A 101 14.52 -0.71 -11.52
N ASN A 102 15.28 0.31 -11.12
CA ASN A 102 15.79 0.43 -9.76
C ASN A 102 14.67 0.87 -8.80
N TRP A 103 14.83 0.57 -7.52
CA TRP A 103 13.91 1.05 -6.49
C TRP A 103 14.09 2.55 -6.23
N VAL A 104 15.32 3.00 -6.07
CA VAL A 104 15.66 4.38 -5.70
C VAL A 104 16.70 4.96 -6.66
N GLN A 105 16.52 6.23 -7.02
CA GLN A 105 17.51 6.99 -7.80
C GLN A 105 18.62 7.56 -6.92
N GLN A 106 18.26 7.96 -5.69
CA GLN A 106 19.15 8.63 -4.75
C GLN A 106 18.88 8.19 -3.32
N VAL A 107 19.96 8.07 -2.55
CA VAL A 107 19.92 7.95 -1.09
C VAL A 107 20.94 8.92 -0.50
N ARG A 108 20.49 9.79 0.40
CA ARG A 108 21.34 10.71 1.17
C ARG A 108 21.27 10.36 2.65
N TYR A 109 22.41 10.38 3.32
CA TYR A 109 22.55 9.99 4.72
C TYR A 109 22.81 11.22 5.58
N VAL A 110 21.87 11.57 6.44
CA VAL A 110 21.96 12.77 7.30
C VAL A 110 22.21 12.31 8.74
N LYS A 111 23.47 11.94 9.03
CA LYS A 111 23.87 11.33 10.31
C LYS A 111 23.60 12.24 11.51
N SER A 112 23.82 13.54 11.37
CA SER A 112 23.59 14.54 12.43
C SER A 112 22.14 14.56 12.93
N GLU A 113 21.19 14.21 12.06
CA GLU A 113 19.75 14.22 12.35
C GLU A 113 19.18 12.79 12.49
N GLY A 114 20.03 11.77 12.43
CA GLY A 114 19.60 10.37 12.54
C GLY A 114 18.58 9.96 11.49
N ARG A 115 18.71 10.43 10.24
CA ARG A 115 17.75 10.13 9.16
C ARG A 115 18.43 9.81 7.84
N ILE A 116 17.69 9.18 6.94
CA ILE A 116 18.04 9.08 5.52
C ILE A 116 17.00 9.79 4.66
N GLU A 117 17.42 10.19 3.48
CA GLU A 117 16.58 10.81 2.47
C GLU A 117 16.63 9.94 1.22
N VAL A 118 15.48 9.48 0.75
CA VAL A 118 15.36 8.62 -0.43
C VAL A 118 14.59 9.34 -1.53
N ILE A 119 15.06 9.22 -2.77
CA ILE A 119 14.27 9.58 -3.94
C ILE A 119 13.99 8.29 -4.71
N PHE A 120 12.72 7.96 -4.87
CA PHE A 120 12.27 6.78 -5.61
C PHE A 120 12.35 7.02 -7.11
N THR A 121 12.52 5.96 -7.89
CA THR A 121 12.44 6.07 -9.35
C THR A 121 11.01 6.39 -9.79
N ILE A 122 10.86 7.01 -10.97
CA ILE A 122 9.55 7.27 -11.59
C ILE A 122 8.67 6.02 -11.66
N ALA A 123 9.26 4.85 -11.90
CA ALA A 123 8.54 3.59 -11.92
C ALA A 123 7.88 3.31 -10.57
N VAL A 124 8.66 3.35 -9.47
CA VAL A 124 8.12 3.12 -8.12
C VAL A 124 7.08 4.16 -7.74
N VAL A 125 7.33 5.44 -8.04
CA VAL A 125 6.36 6.51 -7.79
C VAL A 125 5.04 6.23 -8.49
N ASN A 126 5.06 5.83 -9.77
CA ASN A 126 3.84 5.50 -10.51
C ASN A 126 3.10 4.31 -9.89
N GLU A 127 3.80 3.27 -9.44
CA GLU A 127 3.18 2.08 -8.83
C GLU A 127 2.55 2.32 -7.45
N ILE A 128 2.93 3.41 -6.77
CA ILE A 128 2.44 3.73 -5.41
C ILE A 128 1.43 4.89 -5.44
N THR A 129 1.64 5.89 -6.29
CA THR A 129 0.80 7.10 -6.33
C THR A 129 -0.35 6.99 -7.33
N ARG A 130 -0.12 6.36 -8.49
CA ARG A 130 -1.12 6.25 -9.57
C ARG A 130 -1.82 4.91 -9.50
N LEU A 131 -2.46 4.66 -8.36
CA LEU A 131 -3.16 3.42 -8.11
C LEU A 131 -4.40 3.35 -9.02
N SER A 132 -4.39 2.39 -9.94
CA SER A 132 -5.57 2.00 -10.72
C SER A 132 -6.57 1.24 -9.82
N SER A 133 -7.65 0.69 -10.37
CA SER A 133 -8.58 -0.19 -9.64
C SER A 133 -7.93 -1.47 -9.07
N HIS A 134 -6.69 -1.79 -9.45
CA HIS A 134 -5.99 -3.02 -9.07
C HIS A 134 -4.81 -2.73 -8.13
N PHE A 135 -5.11 -2.60 -6.84
CA PHE A 135 -4.12 -2.37 -5.78
C PHE A 135 -4.27 -3.36 -4.62
N THR A 136 -3.22 -3.46 -3.85
CA THR A 136 -3.16 -4.21 -2.60
C THR A 136 -2.97 -3.22 -1.45
N GLN A 137 -3.74 -3.39 -0.38
CA GLN A 137 -3.63 -2.59 0.83
C GLN A 137 -3.60 -3.47 2.08
N TYR A 138 -2.85 -3.04 3.08
CA TYR A 138 -2.75 -3.70 4.38
C TYR A 138 -2.15 -2.75 5.42
N ASP A 139 -2.29 -3.10 6.69
CA ASP A 139 -1.74 -2.32 7.80
C ASP A 139 -0.25 -2.66 8.00
N LEU A 140 0.57 -1.62 8.17
CA LEU A 140 2.00 -1.74 8.39
C LEU A 140 2.31 -2.59 9.64
N GLU A 141 1.46 -2.51 10.66
CA GLU A 141 1.58 -3.27 11.91
C GLU A 141 1.72 -4.78 11.66
N PHE A 142 1.03 -5.34 10.66
CA PHE A 142 1.13 -6.77 10.37
C PHE A 142 2.48 -7.13 9.77
N ILE A 143 3.02 -6.28 8.89
CA ILE A 143 4.34 -6.48 8.32
C ILE A 143 5.43 -6.30 9.39
N ALA A 144 5.25 -5.33 10.29
CA ALA A 144 6.22 -5.03 11.34
C ALA A 144 6.47 -6.20 12.29
N THR A 145 5.51 -7.11 12.45
CA THR A 145 5.64 -8.29 13.31
C THR A 145 6.37 -9.48 12.65
N LEU A 146 6.57 -9.44 11.32
CA LEU A 146 7.13 -10.55 10.55
C LEU A 146 8.66 -10.47 10.51
N ASN A 147 9.32 -11.56 10.89
CA ASN A 147 10.77 -11.66 10.97
C ASN A 147 11.41 -12.30 9.72
N SER A 148 10.61 -12.89 8.84
CA SER A 148 11.09 -13.48 7.59
C SER A 148 10.64 -12.68 6.39
N ILE A 149 11.59 -12.39 5.50
CA ILE A 149 11.29 -11.76 4.21
C ILE A 149 10.29 -12.60 3.40
N TYR A 150 10.34 -13.93 3.49
CA TYR A 150 9.38 -14.79 2.80
C TYR A 150 7.96 -14.64 3.35
N SER A 151 7.82 -14.43 4.67
CA SER A 151 6.53 -14.15 5.30
C SER A 151 5.97 -12.82 4.82
N VAL A 152 6.80 -11.77 4.78
CA VAL A 152 6.40 -10.44 4.28
C VAL A 152 5.95 -10.54 2.81
N ARG A 153 6.77 -11.16 1.95
CA ARG A 153 6.44 -11.31 0.52
C ARG A 153 5.19 -12.16 0.30
N LEU A 154 5.07 -13.29 0.99
CA LEU A 154 3.91 -14.16 0.85
C LEU A 154 2.64 -13.44 1.33
N TYR A 155 2.71 -12.72 2.45
CA TYR A 155 1.59 -11.92 2.95
C TYR A 155 1.11 -10.92 1.89
N GLU A 156 2.00 -10.15 1.29
CA GLU A 156 1.64 -9.19 0.22
C GLU A 156 0.99 -9.87 -0.98
N LEU A 157 1.52 -11.03 -1.41
CA LEU A 157 1.01 -11.77 -2.57
C LEU A 157 -0.40 -12.32 -2.34
N VAL A 158 -0.72 -12.72 -1.10
CA VAL A 158 -1.97 -13.42 -0.78
C VAL A 158 -3.05 -12.50 -0.18
N VAL A 159 -2.69 -11.40 0.49
CA VAL A 159 -3.67 -10.53 1.16
C VAL A 159 -4.65 -9.87 0.17
N LYS A 160 -4.21 -9.61 -1.07
CA LYS A 160 -5.09 -9.11 -2.14
C LYS A 160 -6.24 -10.06 -2.48
N TRP A 161 -6.12 -11.34 -2.13
CA TRP A 161 -7.13 -12.37 -2.37
C TRP A 161 -8.07 -12.58 -1.19
N LEU A 162 -8.03 -11.74 -0.16
CA LEU A 162 -8.86 -11.90 1.04
C LEU A 162 -10.36 -11.96 0.71
N SER A 163 -10.83 -11.15 -0.24
CA SER A 163 -12.22 -11.15 -0.71
C SER A 163 -12.59 -12.43 -1.49
N ALA A 164 -11.67 -12.91 -2.33
CA ALA A 164 -11.86 -14.13 -3.13
C ALA A 164 -11.69 -15.41 -2.29
N LYS A 165 -11.02 -15.32 -1.13
CA LYS A 165 -10.67 -16.39 -0.19
C LYS A 165 -9.72 -17.45 -0.72
N GLN A 166 -9.53 -17.53 -2.03
CA GLN A 166 -8.62 -18.46 -2.67
C GLN A 166 -7.90 -17.77 -3.83
N THR A 167 -6.64 -18.10 -4.02
CA THR A 167 -5.82 -17.60 -5.12
C THR A 167 -5.99 -18.46 -6.36
N ASP A 168 -5.71 -17.89 -7.52
CA ASP A 168 -5.32 -18.69 -8.69
C ASP A 168 -4.07 -19.53 -8.40
N VAL A 169 -3.75 -20.44 -9.33
CA VAL A 169 -2.52 -21.24 -9.24
C VAL A 169 -1.31 -20.33 -9.41
N PHE A 170 -0.52 -20.21 -8.36
CA PHE A 170 0.84 -19.69 -8.47
C PHE A 170 1.73 -20.77 -9.07
N ASP A 171 2.21 -20.53 -10.30
CA ASP A 171 3.28 -21.33 -10.87
C ASP A 171 4.50 -21.32 -9.94
N TYR A 172 5.15 -22.48 -9.81
CA TYR A 172 6.28 -22.67 -8.90
C TYR A 172 7.45 -21.71 -9.18
N GLU A 173 7.83 -21.52 -10.44
CA GLU A 173 8.97 -20.67 -10.80
C GLU A 173 8.62 -19.19 -10.64
N ILE A 174 7.38 -18.82 -11.00
CA ILE A 174 6.88 -17.46 -10.79
C ILE A 174 6.87 -17.12 -9.29
N LEU A 175 6.33 -18.01 -8.46
CA LEU A 175 6.27 -17.80 -7.01
C LEU A 175 7.66 -17.65 -6.40
N ARG A 176 8.63 -18.47 -6.82
CA ARG A 176 10.03 -18.35 -6.36
C ARG A 176 10.60 -16.99 -6.63
N GLY A 177 10.46 -16.50 -7.86
CA GLY A 177 10.94 -15.17 -8.24
C GLY A 177 10.23 -14.05 -7.48
N GLN A 178 8.92 -14.17 -7.24
CA GLN A 178 8.14 -13.17 -6.49
C GLN A 178 8.49 -13.12 -5.00
N LEU A 179 8.90 -14.26 -4.42
CA LEU A 179 9.42 -14.38 -3.07
C LEU A 179 10.91 -13.96 -2.97
N GLY A 180 11.54 -13.63 -4.10
CA GLY A 180 12.93 -13.16 -4.16
C GLY A 180 13.99 -14.24 -3.97
N ILE A 181 13.62 -15.49 -4.30
CA ILE A 181 14.50 -16.65 -4.18
C ILE A 181 15.34 -16.77 -5.44
N GLY A 182 16.66 -16.86 -5.27
CA GLY A 182 17.60 -17.07 -6.37
C GLY A 182 17.42 -18.42 -7.07
N VAL A 183 17.93 -18.51 -8.30
CA VAL A 183 17.82 -19.72 -9.14
C VAL A 183 18.40 -20.95 -8.45
N ASP A 184 19.47 -20.78 -7.68
CA ASP A 184 20.19 -21.87 -7.01
C ASP A 184 19.75 -22.13 -5.56
N GLU A 185 18.81 -21.34 -5.04
CA GLU A 185 18.37 -21.45 -3.64
C GLU A 185 17.19 -22.41 -3.48
N TYR A 186 17.23 -23.30 -2.49
CA TYR A 186 16.11 -24.22 -2.20
C TYR A 186 15.59 -24.99 -3.42
N GLN A 187 16.48 -25.44 -4.31
CA GLN A 187 16.12 -26.13 -5.55
C GLN A 187 15.26 -27.38 -5.31
N ARG A 188 15.48 -28.06 -4.18
CA ARG A 188 14.67 -29.20 -3.77
C ARG A 188 13.33 -28.72 -3.26
N MET A 189 12.25 -29.26 -3.82
CA MET A 189 10.87 -28.95 -3.42
C MET A 189 10.63 -29.10 -1.90
N THR A 190 11.28 -30.08 -1.25
CA THR A 190 11.20 -30.25 0.20
C THR A 190 11.81 -29.08 0.97
N ASP A 191 12.94 -28.55 0.50
CA ASP A 191 13.62 -27.41 1.12
C ASP A 191 12.83 -26.13 0.87
N PHE A 192 12.30 -25.93 -0.34
CA PHE A 192 11.41 -24.81 -0.65
C PHE A 192 10.19 -24.81 0.27
N LYS A 193 9.48 -25.95 0.39
CA LYS A 193 8.33 -26.03 1.29
C LYS A 193 8.71 -25.76 2.74
N LYS A 194 9.71 -26.46 3.28
CA LYS A 194 10.06 -26.37 4.70
C LYS A 194 10.62 -25.00 5.09
N ARG A 195 11.53 -24.44 4.28
CA ARG A 195 12.29 -23.23 4.64
C ARG A 195 11.64 -21.94 4.13
N VAL A 196 10.70 -22.03 3.21
CA VAL A 196 10.01 -20.87 2.63
C VAL A 196 8.53 -20.92 2.95
N LEU A 197 7.76 -21.86 2.37
CA LEU A 197 6.30 -21.83 2.48
C LEU A 197 5.80 -22.14 3.89
N ASP A 198 6.24 -23.23 4.49
CA ASP A 198 5.81 -23.64 5.83
C ASP A 198 6.23 -22.58 6.87
N LEU A 199 7.46 -22.08 6.77
CA LEU A 199 7.96 -21.00 7.60
C LEU A 199 7.08 -19.74 7.47
N ALA A 200 6.83 -19.29 6.24
CA ALA A 200 6.05 -18.09 5.97
C ALA A 200 4.59 -18.22 6.42
N VAL A 201 3.95 -19.33 6.09
CA VAL A 201 2.55 -19.61 6.42
C VAL A 201 2.36 -19.70 7.93
N ASN A 202 3.26 -20.38 8.64
CA ASN A 202 3.18 -20.47 10.10
C ASN A 202 3.33 -19.09 10.75
N GLU A 203 4.31 -18.30 10.32
CA GLU A 203 4.53 -16.97 10.88
C GLU A 203 3.34 -16.02 10.61
N ILE A 204 2.80 -16.02 9.38
CA ILE A 204 1.60 -15.24 9.03
C ILE A 204 0.41 -15.67 9.90
N ASN A 205 0.20 -16.97 10.06
CA ASN A 205 -0.87 -17.55 10.87
C ASN A 205 -0.73 -17.24 12.36
N GLU A 206 0.47 -17.00 12.85
CA GLU A 206 0.71 -16.65 14.24
C GLU A 206 0.53 -15.14 14.46
N LYS A 207 1.12 -14.31 13.61
CA LYS A 207 1.37 -12.90 13.95
C LYS A 207 0.48 -11.86 13.26
N THR A 208 -0.22 -12.23 12.18
CA THR A 208 -0.99 -11.25 11.37
C THR A 208 -2.50 -11.36 11.56
N ASN A 209 -3.28 -10.49 10.91
CA ASN A 209 -4.75 -10.56 10.87
C ASN A 209 -5.33 -11.66 10.00
N ILE A 210 -4.54 -12.41 9.22
CA ILE A 210 -5.06 -13.43 8.31
C ILE A 210 -4.61 -14.84 8.70
N LYS A 211 -5.42 -15.83 8.31
CA LYS A 211 -5.03 -17.22 8.23
C LYS A 211 -4.82 -17.62 6.78
N VAL A 212 -3.72 -18.31 6.53
CA VAL A 212 -3.30 -18.82 5.22
C VAL A 212 -3.09 -20.32 5.32
N LYS A 213 -3.55 -21.05 4.31
CA LYS A 213 -3.22 -22.46 4.04
C LYS A 213 -2.83 -22.55 2.57
N TYR A 214 -1.98 -23.51 2.22
CA TYR A 214 -1.66 -23.78 0.82
C TYR A 214 -1.82 -25.26 0.46
N GLU A 215 -2.09 -25.50 -0.82
CA GLU A 215 -2.20 -26.84 -1.40
C GLU A 215 -1.30 -26.96 -2.63
N ASN A 216 -0.72 -28.14 -2.86
CA ASN A 216 0.14 -28.35 -4.02
C ASN A 216 -0.73 -28.65 -5.25
N VAL A 217 -0.43 -27.98 -6.36
CA VAL A 217 -0.98 -28.31 -7.68
C VAL A 217 0.03 -29.21 -8.39
N LYS A 218 -0.43 -30.35 -8.90
CA LYS A 218 0.42 -31.38 -9.51
C LYS A 218 0.04 -31.65 -10.94
N GLN A 219 1.07 -31.93 -11.75
CA GLN A 219 0.94 -32.55 -13.06
C GLN A 219 1.66 -33.89 -13.01
N GLY A 220 0.89 -34.98 -12.90
CA GLY A 220 1.43 -36.30 -12.56
C GLY A 220 2.10 -36.29 -11.19
N ARG A 221 3.39 -36.66 -11.14
CA ARG A 221 4.19 -36.66 -9.89
C ARG A 221 4.85 -35.32 -9.57
N LYS A 222 4.96 -34.42 -10.57
CA LYS A 222 5.63 -33.12 -10.42
C LYS A 222 4.67 -32.10 -9.81
N ILE A 223 5.12 -31.38 -8.80
CA ILE A 223 4.42 -30.17 -8.31
C ILE A 223 4.74 -29.04 -9.29
N ILE A 224 3.70 -28.45 -9.86
CA ILE A 224 3.81 -27.34 -10.83
C ILE A 224 3.51 -25.98 -10.19
N GLY A 225 2.86 -25.97 -9.03
CA GLY A 225 2.48 -24.73 -8.38
C GLY A 225 1.71 -24.93 -7.09
N PHE A 226 1.13 -23.85 -6.59
CA PHE A 226 0.42 -23.80 -5.31
C PHE A 226 -0.82 -22.92 -5.42
N THR A 227 -1.87 -23.31 -4.70
CA THR A 227 -3.02 -22.44 -4.42
C THR A 227 -3.00 -22.10 -2.94
N PHE A 228 -3.39 -20.88 -2.60
CA PHE A 228 -3.50 -20.42 -1.22
C PHE A 228 -4.95 -20.12 -0.87
N THR A 229 -5.38 -20.55 0.30
CA THR A 229 -6.65 -20.17 0.91
C THR A 229 -6.37 -19.13 1.99
N VAL A 230 -7.08 -18.02 1.96
CA VAL A 230 -6.87 -16.86 2.84
C VAL A 230 -8.17 -16.46 3.52
N HIS A 231 -8.13 -16.31 4.84
CA HIS A 231 -9.27 -15.88 5.64
C HIS A 231 -8.86 -14.83 6.66
N GLU A 232 -9.72 -13.83 6.90
CA GLU A 232 -9.51 -12.89 7.99
C GLU A 232 -9.73 -13.60 9.33
N LYS A 233 -8.84 -13.35 10.30
CA LYS A 233 -9.03 -13.82 11.67
C LYS A 233 -10.12 -13.00 12.32
N PRO A 234 -10.98 -13.63 13.14
CA PRO A 234 -11.91 -12.88 13.97
C PRO A 234 -11.09 -11.96 14.88
N LYS A 235 -11.36 -10.65 14.83
CA LYS A 235 -10.75 -9.69 15.74
C LYS A 235 -11.06 -10.12 17.18
N PRO A 236 -10.09 -10.07 18.11
CA PRO A 236 -10.39 -10.22 19.52
C PRO A 236 -11.52 -9.25 19.86
N LYS A 237 -12.57 -9.72 20.54
CA LYS A 237 -13.64 -8.85 21.02
C LYS A 237 -13.01 -7.87 22.02
N ALA A 238 -12.64 -6.68 21.56
CA ALA A 238 -12.34 -5.58 22.46
C ALA A 238 -13.61 -5.28 23.27
N ASP A 239 -13.45 -5.12 24.59
CA ASP A 239 -14.55 -4.83 25.49
C ASP A 239 -15.39 -3.66 24.98
N LYS A 240 -16.71 -3.85 24.97
CA LYS A 240 -17.69 -2.88 24.52
C LYS A 240 -17.79 -1.72 25.51
N GLN A 241 -16.81 -0.85 25.56
CA GLN A 241 -16.93 0.48 26.15
C GLN A 241 -16.25 1.51 25.26
N ASN A 242 -16.99 1.91 24.22
CA ASN A 242 -17.06 3.24 23.60
C ASN A 242 -17.64 3.11 22.19
N LYS A 243 -18.95 2.83 22.11
CA LYS A 243 -19.76 3.28 20.98
C LYS A 243 -20.01 4.78 21.16
N SER A 244 -19.07 5.61 20.74
CA SER A 244 -19.36 7.02 20.48
C SER A 244 -18.35 7.56 19.48
N VAL A 245 -18.90 8.04 18.37
CA VAL A 245 -18.23 8.71 17.25
C VAL A 245 -17.40 7.76 16.37
N ARG A 246 -18.03 7.30 15.28
CA ARG A 246 -17.29 6.95 14.07
C ARG A 246 -16.52 8.21 13.69
N ASP A 247 -15.20 8.21 13.79
CA ASP A 247 -14.38 9.28 13.23
C ASP A 247 -14.66 9.36 11.74
N MET A 248 -15.41 10.40 11.33
CA MET A 248 -15.73 10.71 9.93
C MET A 248 -14.48 11.05 9.10
N ASN A 249 -13.31 11.11 9.74
CA ASN A 249 -12.03 11.48 9.11
C ASN A 249 -11.10 10.28 8.81
N THR A 250 -11.55 9.03 8.97
CA THR A 250 -10.69 7.84 8.71
C THR A 250 -11.37 6.78 7.84
N ALA A 251 -12.55 7.08 7.28
CA ALA A 251 -13.16 6.23 6.27
C ALA A 251 -12.66 6.61 4.86
N ASP A 252 -12.21 5.60 4.11
CA ASP A 252 -12.18 5.60 2.65
C ASP A 252 -11.11 6.44 1.93
N MET A 253 -9.84 6.15 2.20
CA MET A 253 -8.71 6.73 1.46
C MET A 253 -8.40 6.01 0.13
N PHE A 254 -9.42 5.48 -0.57
CA PHE A 254 -9.51 5.18 -2.01
C PHE A 254 -10.93 4.64 -2.27
N THR A 255 -11.85 5.44 -2.81
CA THR A 255 -13.17 4.87 -3.20
C THR A 255 -13.60 5.10 -4.62
N VAL A 256 -12.94 5.97 -5.39
CA VAL A 256 -13.29 6.15 -6.80
C VAL A 256 -12.06 6.60 -7.58
N ASP A 257 -11.63 5.79 -8.54
CA ASP A 257 -10.60 6.18 -9.50
C ASP A 257 -9.37 6.83 -8.82
N GLY A 258 -8.82 6.18 -7.79
CA GLY A 258 -7.63 6.66 -7.05
C GLY A 258 -7.77 7.98 -6.29
N LEU A 259 -8.99 8.53 -6.13
CA LEU A 259 -9.27 9.78 -5.43
C LEU A 259 -9.79 9.53 -4.01
N SER A 260 -9.36 10.37 -3.07
CA SER A 260 -9.89 10.42 -1.69
C SER A 260 -11.17 11.24 -1.59
N ASP A 261 -11.96 11.03 -0.54
CA ASP A 261 -13.19 11.81 -0.29
C ASP A 261 -12.94 13.32 -0.24
N LYS A 262 -11.82 13.75 0.37
CA LYS A 262 -11.43 15.17 0.38
C LYS A 262 -11.17 15.70 -1.02
N GLN A 263 -10.52 14.91 -1.87
CA GLN A 263 -10.26 15.28 -3.27
C GLN A 263 -11.55 15.30 -4.08
N LEU A 264 -12.45 14.33 -3.90
CA LEU A 264 -13.77 14.34 -4.54
C LEU A 264 -14.61 15.53 -4.08
N TRP A 265 -14.54 15.86 -2.79
CA TRP A 265 -15.19 17.03 -2.23
C TRP A 265 -14.62 18.32 -2.83
N ARG A 266 -13.29 18.43 -2.94
CA ARG A 266 -12.62 19.54 -3.64
C ARG A 266 -13.04 19.64 -5.10
N ILE A 267 -13.10 18.53 -5.84
CA ILE A 267 -13.56 18.48 -7.24
C ILE A 267 -15.01 18.98 -7.36
N SER A 268 -15.89 18.58 -6.43
CA SER A 268 -17.28 19.07 -6.43
C SER A 268 -17.39 20.60 -6.28
N ARG A 269 -16.34 21.27 -5.79
CA ARG A 269 -16.27 22.73 -5.69
C ARG A 269 -15.67 23.42 -6.91
N HIS A 270 -15.18 22.69 -7.90
CA HIS A 270 -14.63 23.30 -9.11
C HIS A 270 -15.76 23.96 -9.93
N LYS A 271 -15.58 25.22 -10.35
CA LYS A 271 -16.64 26.02 -11.01
C LYS A 271 -17.20 25.37 -12.28
N GLU A 272 -16.34 24.80 -13.11
CA GLU A 272 -16.76 24.05 -14.31
C GLU A 272 -17.47 22.73 -13.98
N PHE A 273 -17.11 22.10 -12.86
CA PHE A 273 -17.74 20.86 -12.40
C PHE A 273 -19.16 21.19 -11.91
N ILE A 274 -19.30 22.24 -11.10
CA ILE A 274 -20.57 22.77 -10.63
C ILE A 274 -21.46 23.15 -11.83
N SER A 275 -20.95 23.91 -12.81
CA SER A 275 -21.75 24.35 -13.95
C SER A 275 -22.28 23.18 -14.78
N THR A 276 -21.58 22.05 -14.78
CA THR A 276 -21.97 20.85 -15.53
C THR A 276 -22.90 19.93 -14.74
N TYR A 277 -22.67 19.76 -13.43
CA TYR A 277 -23.31 18.68 -12.65
C TYR A 277 -24.22 19.19 -11.52
N SER A 278 -24.31 20.50 -11.28
CA SER A 278 -25.19 21.08 -10.24
C SER A 278 -26.65 20.65 -10.36
N GLY A 279 -27.16 20.50 -11.58
CA GLY A 279 -28.54 20.06 -11.84
C GLY A 279 -28.87 18.62 -11.39
N LEU A 280 -27.88 17.82 -10.99
CA LEU A 280 -28.11 16.48 -10.44
C LEU A 280 -28.52 16.51 -8.97
N ALA A 281 -28.22 17.59 -8.25
CA ALA A 281 -28.56 17.72 -6.84
C ALA A 281 -30.08 17.80 -6.63
N LYS A 282 -30.60 17.01 -5.69
CA LYS A 282 -32.03 16.95 -5.36
C LYS A 282 -32.27 17.22 -3.87
N GLY A 283 -33.41 17.81 -3.54
CA GLY A 283 -33.82 18.03 -2.16
C GLY A 283 -32.86 18.95 -1.41
N ASP A 284 -32.43 18.55 -0.20
CA ASP A 284 -31.56 19.35 0.67
C ASP A 284 -30.16 19.59 0.08
N ALA A 285 -29.73 18.79 -0.90
CA ALA A 285 -28.46 18.97 -1.61
C ALA A 285 -28.43 20.23 -2.49
N GLY A 286 -29.59 20.83 -2.81
CA GLY A 286 -29.66 22.10 -3.54
C GLY A 286 -29.68 23.35 -2.65
N LYS A 287 -29.64 23.18 -1.31
CA LYS A 287 -29.87 24.27 -0.35
C LYS A 287 -28.60 24.90 0.20
N ASN A 288 -27.50 24.14 0.27
CA ASN A 288 -26.20 24.66 0.69
C ASN A 288 -25.06 23.85 0.05
N TRP A 289 -23.88 24.47 -0.03
CA TRP A 289 -22.78 23.88 -0.76
C TRP A 289 -22.15 22.65 -0.08
N THR A 290 -22.24 22.53 1.24
CA THR A 290 -21.76 21.34 1.96
C THR A 290 -22.61 20.13 1.60
N ALA A 291 -23.94 20.26 1.69
CA ALA A 291 -24.89 19.23 1.31
C ALA A 291 -24.80 18.88 -0.18
N TYR A 292 -24.56 19.88 -1.04
CA TYR A 292 -24.26 19.65 -2.46
C TYR A 292 -23.03 18.76 -2.64
N SER A 293 -21.92 19.11 -1.99
CA SER A 293 -20.65 18.40 -2.12
C SER A 293 -20.78 16.96 -1.61
N ASP A 294 -21.42 16.77 -0.45
CA ASP A 294 -21.64 15.44 0.13
C ASP A 294 -22.51 14.56 -0.78
N PHE A 295 -23.55 15.15 -1.38
CA PHE A 295 -24.41 14.46 -2.36
C PHE A 295 -23.62 14.05 -3.61
N ILE A 296 -22.87 14.98 -4.20
CA ILE A 296 -22.07 14.72 -5.40
C ILE A 296 -21.00 13.68 -5.15
N VAL A 297 -20.28 13.75 -4.03
CA VAL A 297 -19.29 12.73 -3.62
C VAL A 297 -19.97 11.36 -3.54
N GLY A 298 -21.17 11.29 -2.94
CA GLY A 298 -21.96 10.06 -2.88
C GLY A 298 -22.36 9.52 -4.26
N GLU A 299 -22.71 10.38 -5.22
CA GLU A 299 -23.06 9.96 -6.59
C GLU A 299 -21.83 9.53 -7.40
N ILE A 300 -20.69 10.22 -7.26
CA ILE A 300 -19.42 9.83 -7.88
C ILE A 300 -18.99 8.45 -7.38
N LYS A 301 -19.17 8.17 -6.08
CA LYS A 301 -18.93 6.85 -5.46
C LYS A 301 -19.81 5.73 -6.01
N LYS A 302 -21.00 6.06 -6.50
CA LYS A 302 -21.90 5.07 -7.13
C LYS A 302 -21.50 4.78 -8.57
N ASP A 303 -21.15 5.82 -9.33
CA ASP A 303 -20.80 5.68 -10.75
C ASP A 303 -19.99 6.89 -11.25
N VAL A 304 -18.67 6.73 -11.32
CA VAL A 304 -17.73 7.77 -11.78
C VAL A 304 -17.88 8.11 -13.26
N SER A 305 -18.37 7.16 -14.08
CA SER A 305 -18.45 7.34 -15.53
C SER A 305 -19.41 8.48 -15.89
N LYS A 306 -20.46 8.67 -15.09
CA LYS A 306 -21.41 9.80 -15.21
C LYS A 306 -20.74 11.16 -15.10
N PHE A 307 -19.65 11.25 -14.36
CA PHE A 307 -18.94 12.49 -14.05
C PHE A 307 -17.65 12.67 -14.87
N SER A 308 -17.36 11.75 -15.79
CA SER A 308 -16.16 11.77 -16.63
C SER A 308 -16.45 12.09 -18.11
N ASN A 309 -17.72 12.35 -18.46
CA ASN A 309 -18.17 12.50 -19.84
C ASN A 309 -17.66 13.77 -20.56
N LYS A 310 -17.42 14.87 -19.83
CA LYS A 310 -16.88 16.11 -20.41
C LYS A 310 -15.36 16.24 -20.23
N ARG A 311 -14.86 15.75 -19.11
CA ARG A 311 -13.46 15.80 -18.72
C ARG A 311 -13.20 14.70 -17.69
N PRO A 312 -12.05 14.00 -17.72
CA PRO A 312 -11.71 13.04 -16.69
C PRO A 312 -11.75 13.68 -15.30
N ILE A 313 -12.41 13.00 -14.35
CA ILE A 313 -12.72 13.59 -13.05
C ILE A 313 -11.49 14.07 -12.26
N ARG A 314 -10.34 13.41 -12.46
CA ARG A 314 -9.06 13.77 -11.84
C ARG A 314 -8.54 15.13 -12.28
N GLU A 315 -8.76 15.53 -13.53
CA GLU A 315 -8.19 16.76 -14.07
C GLU A 315 -8.82 18.02 -13.47
N TYR A 316 -9.97 17.90 -12.81
CA TYR A 316 -10.56 18.98 -12.01
C TYR A 316 -9.76 19.31 -10.75
N LEU A 317 -8.75 18.50 -10.38
CA LEU A 317 -7.83 18.80 -9.28
C LEU A 317 -6.66 19.72 -9.67
N ASP A 318 -6.32 19.76 -10.96
CA ASP A 318 -5.12 20.47 -11.43
C ASP A 318 -5.32 21.99 -11.57
N GLY A 319 -6.49 22.52 -11.17
CA GLY A 319 -6.83 23.94 -11.21
C GLY A 319 -6.22 24.78 -10.07
N ASN A 320 -6.14 26.10 -10.27
CA ASN A 320 -5.71 27.06 -9.26
C ASN A 320 -6.83 27.28 -8.21
N GLU A 321 -6.51 27.80 -7.02
CA GLU A 321 -7.52 28.09 -5.97
C GLU A 321 -8.69 28.97 -6.46
N ALA A 322 -8.46 29.86 -7.43
CA ALA A 322 -9.51 30.69 -8.03
C ALA A 322 -10.55 29.91 -8.86
N ASP A 323 -10.25 28.67 -9.25
CA ASP A 323 -11.13 27.81 -10.05
C ASP A 323 -12.16 27.07 -9.19
N TYR A 324 -12.03 27.17 -7.85
CA TYR A 324 -12.92 26.53 -6.90
C TYR A 324 -13.83 27.55 -6.20
N ASP A 325 -15.03 27.11 -5.82
CA ASP A 325 -15.99 27.88 -5.06
C ASP A 325 -16.21 27.25 -3.66
N PHE A 326 -15.47 27.79 -2.68
CA PHE A 326 -15.62 27.45 -1.28
C PHE A 326 -16.50 28.44 -0.51
N SER A 327 -17.29 29.26 -1.21
CA SER A 327 -18.29 30.09 -0.53
C SER A 327 -19.25 29.22 0.29
N ARG A 328 -19.72 29.78 1.41
CA ARG A 328 -20.55 29.08 2.40
C ARG A 328 -21.97 28.88 1.91
#